data_AF-A0A838TJ95-F1
#
_entry.id   AF-A0A838TJ95-F1
#
_cell.length_a   1.000
_cell.length_b   1.000
_cell.length_c   1.000
_cell.angle_alpha   90.00
_cell.angle_beta   90.00
_cell.angle_gamma   90.00
#
_symmetry.space_group_name_H-M   'P 1'
#
loop_
_entity.id
_entity.type
_entity.pdbx_description
1 polymer ?
#
loop_
_entity_poly.entity_id
_entity_poly.type
_entity_poly.pdbx_seq_one_letter_code
_entity_poly.pdbx_strand_id
1 'polypeptide(L)'
;VIAFSPTAIVWHHRRFTLGAFRKQQAGYGEAESMLRFKHLIFFGPTGTAKWRGQIYGSPRFSWFINRPIIYHGIFGEGFFQSIYPSPQSEIANYLSSIEWFVLTLFLFGLGIFLPILRIVPYLMLGGTLCVALSYMLRARIEPKFDTIPARLLVMFLAFAQPLVRGWNRYFTWLEFKRTPRGVIGTHEKMPSGKAGRGNLRRRNYWSEDGVERNALLKSTFQLLEEEGWSYSADTGWKEWDIQIYGNFFWSVILQTVTEYHGGPKCLTRVRLRYRFVTTTVIINLLFLAMIIYRDLNSGNVDLRVLIPYGIFLLFLWTRARRLKRRVAEIVDVAAYRLGLQRIGKRGAEDVIR
;
A
#
# COMPACT_ATOMS: atom_id res chain seq x y z
N VAL A 1 -20.89 14.56 -17.83
CA VAL A 1 -21.04 14.30 -19.28
C VAL A 1 -19.80 13.58 -19.77
N ILE A 2 -19.91 12.32 -20.20
CA ILE A 2 -18.83 11.65 -20.95
C ILE A 2 -19.05 12.08 -22.40
N ALA A 3 -18.18 12.96 -22.91
CA ALA A 3 -18.24 13.43 -24.28
C ALA A 3 -17.31 12.55 -25.14
N PHE A 4 -17.86 11.96 -26.21
CA PHE A 4 -17.09 11.23 -27.20
C PHE A 4 -16.60 12.22 -28.26
N SER A 5 -15.28 12.35 -28.41
CA SER A 5 -14.66 13.13 -29.47
C SER A 5 -14.11 12.17 -30.53
N PRO A 6 -14.74 12.05 -31.72
CA PRO A 6 -14.31 11.12 -32.77
C PRO A 6 -12.92 11.44 -33.34
N THR A 7 -12.42 12.66 -33.13
CA THR A 7 -11.09 13.08 -33.58
C THR A 7 -9.99 12.77 -32.55
N ALA A 8 -10.34 12.35 -31.32
CA ALA A 8 -9.38 11.96 -30.29
C ALA A 8 -8.83 10.54 -30.55
N ILE A 9 -8.00 10.41 -31.60
CA ILE A 9 -7.34 9.14 -31.95
C ILE A 9 -5.97 9.09 -31.28
N VAL A 10 -5.74 8.09 -30.44
CA VAL A 10 -4.42 7.84 -29.85
C VAL A 10 -3.66 6.82 -30.69
N TRP A 11 -2.69 7.27 -31.47
CA TRP A 11 -1.82 6.40 -32.24
C TRP A 11 -0.71 5.80 -31.36
N HIS A 12 -0.65 4.48 -31.29
CA HIS A 12 0.43 3.78 -30.59
C HIS A 12 1.52 3.40 -31.59
N HIS A 13 2.58 4.19 -31.64
CA HIS A 13 3.77 3.82 -32.42
C HIS A 13 4.50 2.65 -31.74
N ARG A 14 4.76 1.57 -32.48
CA ARG A 14 5.51 0.42 -31.96
C ARG A 14 6.94 0.85 -31.59
N ARG A 15 7.51 0.26 -30.54
CA ARG A 15 8.92 0.47 -30.18
C ARG A 15 9.75 -0.65 -30.80
N PHE A 16 10.60 -0.29 -31.74
CA PHE A 16 11.37 -1.26 -32.53
C PHE A 16 12.75 -1.60 -31.93
N THR A 17 13.17 -0.90 -30.87
CA THR A 17 14.48 -1.13 -30.24
C THR A 17 14.35 -1.41 -28.74
N LEU A 18 15.33 -2.16 -28.20
CA LEU A 18 15.44 -2.45 -26.77
C LEU A 18 15.54 -1.17 -25.92
N GLY A 19 16.30 -0.18 -26.40
CA GLY A 19 16.43 1.12 -25.74
C GLY A 19 15.10 1.87 -25.65
N ALA A 20 14.33 1.87 -26.74
CA ALA A 20 13.01 2.51 -26.77
C ALA A 20 12.00 1.78 -25.88
N PHE A 21 12.04 0.45 -25.83
CA PHE A 21 11.23 -0.34 -24.89
C PHE A 21 11.58 -0.02 -23.43
N ARG A 22 12.88 -0.01 -23.08
CA ARG A 22 13.32 0.35 -21.72
C ARG A 22 12.85 1.74 -21.31
N LYS A 23 13.04 2.74 -22.19
CA LYS A 23 12.60 4.12 -21.94
C LYS A 23 11.08 4.21 -21.75
N GLN A 24 10.32 3.43 -22.52
CA GLN A 24 8.88 3.34 -22.36
C GLN A 24 8.48 2.74 -21.00
N GLN A 25 9.12 1.66 -20.55
CA GLN A 25 8.84 1.08 -19.23
C GLN A 25 9.22 2.03 -18.08
N ALA A 26 10.31 2.79 -18.24
CA ALA A 26 10.70 3.82 -17.28
C ALA A 26 9.62 4.91 -17.17
N GLY A 27 9.22 5.50 -18.30
CA GLY A 27 8.17 6.53 -18.33
C GLY A 27 6.83 6.03 -17.83
N TYR A 28 6.48 4.75 -18.06
CA TYR A 28 5.29 4.15 -17.44
C TYR A 28 5.41 4.05 -15.92
N GLY A 29 6.58 3.72 -15.38
CA GLY A 29 6.81 3.70 -13.94
C GLY A 29 6.66 5.08 -13.29
N GLU A 30 7.24 6.10 -13.92
CA GLU A 30 7.11 7.51 -13.49
C GLU A 30 5.66 7.97 -13.54
N ALA A 31 4.97 7.75 -14.66
CA ALA A 31 3.57 8.12 -14.83
C ALA A 31 2.66 7.40 -13.83
N GLU A 32 2.87 6.10 -13.58
CA GLU A 32 2.16 5.36 -12.53
C GLU A 32 2.35 5.99 -11.16
N SER A 33 3.58 6.42 -10.84
CA SER A 33 3.86 7.05 -9.55
C SER A 33 3.17 8.42 -9.42
N MET A 34 3.23 9.26 -10.45
CA MET A 34 2.54 10.56 -10.46
C MET A 34 1.02 10.41 -10.38
N LEU A 35 0.45 9.47 -11.15
CA LEU A 35 -0.97 9.12 -11.09
C LEU A 35 -1.37 8.57 -9.73
N ARG A 36 -0.49 7.80 -9.09
CA ARG A 36 -0.72 7.27 -7.76
C ARG A 36 -0.98 8.40 -6.78
N PHE A 37 -0.22 9.50 -6.77
CA PHE A 37 -0.51 10.62 -5.85
C PHE A 37 -1.92 11.20 -5.98
N LYS A 38 -2.48 11.25 -7.20
CA LYS A 38 -3.82 11.79 -7.44
C LYS A 38 -4.93 10.76 -7.26
N HIS A 39 -4.67 9.51 -7.64
CA HIS A 39 -5.68 8.46 -7.70
C HIS A 39 -5.20 7.19 -7.01
N LEU A 40 -4.70 7.35 -5.79
CA LEU A 40 -4.16 6.29 -4.94
C LEU A 40 -5.07 5.07 -4.80
N ILE A 41 -6.38 5.30 -4.92
CA ILE A 41 -7.44 4.29 -4.91
C ILE A 41 -7.28 3.21 -6.01
N PHE A 42 -6.66 3.55 -7.15
CA PHE A 42 -6.43 2.63 -8.27
C PHE A 42 -5.06 1.96 -8.22
N PHE A 43 -4.32 2.04 -7.12
CA PHE A 43 -2.98 1.45 -7.00
C PHE A 43 -2.89 0.44 -5.85
N GLY A 44 -2.03 -0.57 -6.03
CA GLY A 44 -1.74 -1.61 -5.04
C GLY A 44 -0.74 -1.20 -3.97
N PRO A 45 -0.51 -2.05 -2.96
CA PRO A 45 0.50 -1.82 -1.93
C PRO A 45 1.90 -1.63 -2.51
N THR A 46 2.25 -2.43 -3.53
CA THR A 46 3.50 -2.38 -4.30
C THR A 46 3.55 -1.24 -5.33
N GLY A 47 2.50 -0.41 -5.38
CA GLY A 47 2.37 0.71 -6.31
C GLY A 47 1.97 0.32 -7.72
N THR A 48 1.68 -0.95 -8.03
CA THR A 48 1.16 -1.34 -9.34
C THR A 48 -0.24 -0.79 -9.58
N ALA A 49 -0.53 -0.35 -10.80
CA ALA A 49 -1.88 0.03 -11.18
C ALA A 49 -2.80 -1.20 -11.07
N LYS A 50 -3.90 -1.04 -10.34
CA LYS A 50 -4.97 -2.02 -10.19
C LYS A 50 -6.03 -1.72 -11.23
N TRP A 51 -6.00 -2.50 -12.30
CA TRP A 51 -7.06 -2.50 -13.29
C TRP A 51 -8.09 -3.57 -12.92
N ARG A 52 -9.36 -3.16 -12.90
CA ARG A 52 -10.48 -4.08 -12.70
C ARG A 52 -10.84 -4.68 -14.05
N GLY A 53 -10.55 -5.96 -14.25
CA GLY A 53 -10.69 -6.66 -15.54
C GLY A 53 -9.37 -6.73 -16.32
N GLN A 54 -9.47 -7.02 -17.62
CA GLN A 54 -8.31 -7.16 -18.50
C GLN A 54 -8.51 -6.25 -19.72
N ILE A 55 -7.74 -5.17 -19.81
CA ILE A 55 -7.78 -4.29 -20.97
C ILE A 55 -7.11 -4.98 -22.17
N TYR A 56 -6.01 -5.71 -21.94
CA TYR A 56 -5.27 -6.43 -22.98
C TYR A 56 -4.74 -7.79 -22.50
N GLY A 57 -4.86 -8.83 -23.34
CA GLY A 57 -4.26 -10.17 -23.17
C GLY A 57 -5.22 -11.26 -22.64
N SER A 58 -4.72 -12.50 -22.51
CA SER A 58 -5.41 -13.58 -21.77
C SER A 58 -5.03 -13.57 -20.29
N PRO A 59 -5.91 -14.03 -19.37
CA PRO A 59 -5.58 -14.28 -17.98
C PRO A 59 -4.40 -15.25 -17.89
N ARG A 60 -3.42 -14.96 -17.03
CA ARG A 60 -2.21 -15.79 -16.87
C ARG A 60 -2.14 -16.27 -15.44
N PHE A 61 -1.83 -17.56 -15.27
CA PHE A 61 -1.83 -18.24 -13.97
C PHE A 61 -3.17 -18.17 -13.20
N SER A 62 -4.31 -18.06 -13.89
CA SER A 62 -5.65 -18.06 -13.25
C SER A 62 -5.99 -19.35 -12.50
N TRP A 63 -5.24 -20.44 -12.76
CA TRP A 63 -5.42 -21.76 -12.14
C TRP A 63 -4.67 -21.92 -10.81
N PHE A 64 -3.72 -21.03 -10.48
CA PHE A 64 -2.96 -21.08 -9.23
C PHE A 64 -3.53 -20.08 -8.22
N ILE A 65 -4.31 -20.59 -7.25
CA ILE A 65 -4.78 -19.89 -6.03
C ILE A 65 -5.33 -18.50 -6.33
N ASN A 66 -6.48 -18.45 -6.99
CA ASN A 66 -7.29 -17.24 -7.07
C ASN A 66 -8.27 -17.21 -5.91
N ARG A 67 -8.07 -16.32 -4.94
CA ARG A 67 -9.10 -16.07 -3.93
C ARG A 67 -10.19 -15.18 -4.55
N PRO A 68 -11.48 -15.56 -4.44
CA PRO A 68 -12.55 -14.67 -4.82
C PRO A 68 -12.46 -13.38 -4.01
N ILE A 69 -12.69 -12.24 -4.66
CA ILE A 69 -12.74 -10.95 -3.99
C ILE A 69 -14.20 -10.57 -3.84
N ILE A 70 -14.60 -10.26 -2.61
CA ILE A 70 -15.95 -9.79 -2.30
C ILE A 70 -15.98 -8.28 -2.48
N TYR A 71 -16.96 -7.79 -3.21
CA TYR A 71 -17.30 -6.37 -3.22
C TYR A 71 -18.27 -6.08 -2.10
N HIS A 72 -17.98 -5.07 -1.29
CA HIS A 72 -18.78 -4.68 -0.13
C HIS A 72 -19.44 -3.31 -0.34
N GLY A 73 -19.25 -2.64 -1.49
CA GLY A 73 -19.64 -1.23 -1.68
C GLY A 73 -18.74 -0.26 -0.94
N ILE A 74 -18.65 0.99 -1.42
CA ILE A 74 -17.77 2.02 -0.82
C ILE A 74 -18.11 2.14 0.67
N PHE A 75 -17.11 2.04 1.55
CA PHE A 75 -17.29 2.02 2.99
C PHE A 75 -18.24 0.89 3.48
N GLY A 76 -18.34 -0.23 2.77
CA GLY A 76 -19.20 -1.34 3.17
C GLY A 76 -20.70 -1.07 2.98
N GLU A 77 -21.09 -0.07 2.17
CA GLU A 77 -22.50 0.31 1.93
C GLU A 77 -23.15 -0.42 0.75
N GLY A 78 -22.51 -1.47 0.23
CA GLY A 78 -23.02 -2.23 -0.89
C GLY A 78 -24.26 -3.01 -0.48
N PHE A 79 -25.39 -2.73 -1.14
CA PHE A 79 -26.65 -3.46 -0.93
C PHE A 79 -26.51 -4.98 -1.14
N PHE A 80 -25.60 -5.39 -2.05
CA PHE A 80 -25.33 -6.80 -2.35
C PHE A 80 -23.84 -7.06 -2.42
N GLN A 81 -23.40 -8.17 -1.83
CA GLN A 81 -22.02 -8.63 -1.89
C GLN A 81 -21.83 -9.53 -3.11
N SER A 82 -21.26 -8.97 -4.18
CA SER A 82 -20.93 -9.74 -5.37
C SER A 82 -19.54 -10.36 -5.25
N ILE A 83 -19.44 -11.64 -5.61
CA ILE A 83 -18.18 -12.36 -5.71
C ILE A 83 -17.64 -12.20 -7.12
N TYR A 84 -16.43 -11.67 -7.25
CA TYR A 84 -15.79 -11.51 -8.56
C TYR A 84 -14.61 -12.47 -8.73
N PRO A 85 -14.45 -13.07 -9.92
CA PRO A 85 -13.26 -13.84 -10.23
C PRO A 85 -12.06 -12.89 -10.32
N SER A 86 -10.93 -13.28 -9.72
CA SER A 86 -9.69 -12.53 -9.87
C SER A 86 -9.13 -12.73 -11.29
N PRO A 87 -9.00 -11.68 -12.12
CA PRO A 87 -8.55 -11.83 -13.51
C PRO A 87 -7.04 -12.09 -13.64
N GLN A 88 -6.26 -11.90 -12.57
CA GLN A 88 -4.80 -12.01 -12.59
C GLN A 88 -4.29 -12.72 -11.33
N SER A 89 -3.29 -13.60 -11.50
CA SER A 89 -2.62 -14.24 -10.37
C SER A 89 -1.85 -13.20 -9.56
N GLU A 90 -2.27 -12.96 -8.32
CA GLU A 90 -1.54 -12.09 -7.40
C GLU A 90 -0.11 -12.59 -7.18
N ILE A 91 0.08 -13.91 -7.18
CA ILE A 91 1.39 -14.55 -7.03
C ILE A 91 2.32 -14.14 -8.18
N ALA A 92 1.88 -14.21 -9.43
CA ALA A 92 2.71 -13.82 -10.57
C ALA A 92 3.11 -12.32 -10.50
N ASN A 93 2.20 -11.47 -10.02
CA ASN A 93 2.48 -10.05 -9.77
C ASN A 93 3.53 -9.85 -8.66
N TYR A 94 3.46 -10.62 -7.57
CA TYR A 94 4.46 -10.59 -6.51
C TYR A 94 5.82 -11.16 -6.97
N LEU A 95 5.84 -12.30 -7.65
CA LEU A 95 7.07 -12.92 -8.18
C LEU A 95 7.81 -12.04 -9.18
N SER A 96 7.08 -11.17 -9.87
CA SER A 96 7.65 -10.20 -10.83
C SER A 96 7.85 -8.81 -10.21
N SER A 97 7.58 -8.64 -8.91
CA SER A 97 7.71 -7.34 -8.25
C SER A 97 9.16 -6.99 -7.94
N ILE A 98 9.45 -5.69 -7.86
CA ILE A 98 10.78 -5.23 -7.46
C ILE A 98 11.08 -5.57 -6.00
N GLU A 99 10.05 -5.56 -5.14
CA GLU A 99 10.15 -5.96 -3.75
C GLU A 99 10.62 -7.41 -3.60
N TRP A 100 10.08 -8.32 -4.43
CA TRP A 100 10.52 -9.71 -4.48
C TRP A 100 11.97 -9.83 -4.93
N PHE A 101 12.35 -9.14 -6.01
CA PHE A 101 13.72 -9.21 -6.54
C PHE A 101 14.76 -8.66 -5.54
N VAL A 102 14.46 -7.55 -4.87
CA VAL A 102 15.32 -6.98 -3.82
C VAL A 102 15.44 -7.95 -2.65
N LEU A 103 14.35 -8.60 -2.24
CA LEU A 103 14.39 -9.62 -1.19
C LEU A 103 15.22 -10.84 -1.61
N THR A 104 15.10 -11.29 -2.87
CA THR A 104 15.91 -12.38 -3.43
C THR A 104 17.40 -12.04 -3.37
N LEU A 105 17.79 -10.84 -3.81
CA LEU A 105 19.19 -10.40 -3.76
C LEU A 105 19.72 -10.30 -2.33
N PHE A 106 18.89 -9.79 -1.41
CA PHE A 106 19.22 -9.71 0.01
C PHE A 106 19.46 -11.10 0.62
N LEU A 107 18.56 -12.05 0.35
CA LEU A 107 18.70 -13.44 0.81
C LEU A 107 19.87 -14.16 0.14
N PHE A 108 20.20 -13.82 -1.11
CA PHE A 108 21.38 -14.33 -1.79
C PHE A 108 22.67 -13.88 -1.08
N GLY A 109 22.76 -12.59 -0.73
CA GLY A 109 23.87 -12.06 0.06
C GLY A 109 23.98 -12.73 1.44
N LEU A 110 22.85 -12.94 2.12
CA LEU A 110 22.81 -13.71 3.37
C LEU A 110 23.25 -15.17 3.18
N GLY A 111 22.87 -15.78 2.06
CA GLY A 111 23.22 -17.16 1.72
C GLY A 111 24.73 -17.38 1.57
N ILE A 112 25.52 -16.36 1.24
CA ILE A 112 26.98 -16.45 1.23
C ILE A 112 27.49 -16.91 2.60
N PHE A 113 26.94 -16.30 3.67
CA PHE A 113 27.32 -16.56 5.07
C PHE A 113 26.54 -17.70 5.72
N LEU A 114 25.31 -17.94 5.27
CA LEU A 114 24.42 -18.99 5.77
C LEU A 114 24.12 -20.00 4.65
N PRO A 115 24.95 -21.04 4.48
CA PRO A 115 24.79 -22.02 3.39
C PRO A 115 23.39 -22.65 3.33
N ILE A 116 22.76 -22.89 4.49
CA ILE A 116 21.42 -23.45 4.58
C ILE A 116 20.34 -22.56 3.94
N LEU A 117 20.56 -21.24 3.89
CA LEU A 117 19.63 -20.28 3.32
C LEU A 117 19.77 -20.15 1.79
N ARG A 118 20.86 -20.66 1.18
CA ARG A 118 21.15 -20.49 -0.25
C ARG A 118 20.07 -21.02 -1.17
N ILE A 119 19.35 -22.06 -0.76
CA ILE A 119 18.28 -22.65 -1.58
C ILE A 119 17.10 -21.68 -1.79
N VAL A 120 16.82 -20.83 -0.80
CA VAL A 120 15.68 -19.91 -0.82
C VAL A 120 15.77 -18.89 -1.97
N PRO A 121 16.83 -18.08 -2.11
CA PRO A 121 16.93 -17.12 -3.21
C PRO A 121 16.96 -17.80 -4.59
N TYR A 122 17.49 -19.02 -4.72
CA TYR A 122 17.41 -19.77 -5.98
C TYR A 122 15.97 -20.14 -6.34
N LEU A 123 15.19 -20.63 -5.37
CA LEU A 123 13.75 -20.90 -5.57
C LEU A 123 12.98 -19.61 -5.89
N MET A 124 13.31 -18.51 -5.23
CA MET A 124 12.68 -17.21 -5.49
C MET A 124 12.96 -16.68 -6.89
N LEU A 125 14.21 -16.77 -7.35
CA LEU A 125 14.60 -16.41 -8.72
C LEU A 125 13.94 -17.35 -9.73
N GLY A 126 13.90 -18.66 -9.42
CA GLY A 126 13.18 -19.66 -10.21
C GLY A 126 11.70 -19.29 -10.40
N GLY A 127 11.02 -18.82 -9.35
CA GLY A 127 9.64 -18.32 -9.44
C GLY A 127 9.49 -17.16 -10.42
N THR A 128 10.38 -16.16 -10.38
CA THR A 128 10.38 -15.03 -11.34
C THR A 128 10.65 -15.52 -12.77
N LEU A 129 11.59 -16.45 -12.95
CA LEU A 129 11.91 -17.05 -14.24
C LEU A 129 10.74 -17.89 -14.79
N CYS A 130 10.00 -18.62 -13.95
CA CYS A 130 8.79 -19.33 -14.36
C CYS A 130 7.72 -18.38 -14.90
N VAL A 131 7.56 -17.20 -14.30
CA VAL A 131 6.67 -16.17 -14.84
C VAL A 131 7.18 -15.69 -16.20
N ALA A 132 8.46 -15.35 -16.35
CA ALA A 132 9.03 -14.94 -17.64
C ALA A 132 8.91 -16.03 -18.73
N LEU A 133 9.16 -17.29 -18.36
CA LEU A 133 9.01 -18.46 -19.23
C LEU A 133 7.55 -18.62 -19.69
N SER A 134 6.58 -18.33 -18.83
CA SER A 134 5.17 -18.36 -19.25
C SER A 134 4.86 -17.36 -20.37
N TYR A 135 5.57 -16.22 -20.44
CA TYR A 135 5.44 -15.26 -21.54
C TYR A 135 6.07 -15.81 -22.81
N MET A 136 7.24 -16.45 -22.70
CA MET A 136 7.90 -17.13 -23.82
C MET A 136 6.97 -18.14 -24.50
N LEU A 137 6.25 -18.94 -23.71
CA LEU A 137 5.41 -20.02 -24.20
C LEU A 137 4.06 -19.53 -24.76
N ARG A 138 3.46 -18.50 -24.13
CA ARG A 138 2.07 -18.07 -24.43
C ARG A 138 1.98 -16.83 -25.30
N ALA A 139 3.07 -16.11 -25.56
CA ALA A 139 3.04 -14.96 -26.44
C ALA A 139 2.64 -15.37 -27.86
N ARG A 140 1.65 -14.67 -28.43
CA ARG A 140 1.29 -14.80 -29.83
C ARG A 140 2.27 -13.96 -30.64
N ILE A 141 3.19 -14.64 -31.32
CA ILE A 141 4.11 -14.05 -32.27
C ILE A 141 3.57 -14.39 -33.67
N GLU A 142 3.67 -13.44 -34.60
CA GLU A 142 3.32 -13.70 -35.99
C GLU A 142 4.18 -14.87 -36.52
N PRO A 143 3.59 -15.87 -37.20
CA PRO A 143 4.30 -17.11 -37.54
C PRO A 143 5.63 -16.91 -38.27
N LYS A 144 5.73 -15.86 -39.09
CA LYS A 144 6.97 -15.49 -39.81
C LYS A 144 8.14 -15.16 -38.88
N PHE A 145 7.87 -14.67 -37.67
CA PHE A 145 8.86 -14.21 -36.71
C PHE A 145 8.95 -15.11 -35.48
N ASP A 146 8.19 -16.22 -35.46
CA ASP A 146 8.11 -17.13 -34.33
C ASP A 146 9.34 -18.08 -34.28
N THR A 147 10.46 -17.53 -33.83
CA THR A 147 11.74 -18.24 -33.71
C THR A 147 12.17 -18.34 -32.25
N ILE A 148 13.05 -19.30 -31.94
CA ILE A 148 13.60 -19.47 -30.57
C ILE A 148 14.24 -18.16 -30.06
N PRO A 149 15.08 -17.44 -30.84
CA PRO A 149 15.64 -16.17 -30.41
C PRO A 149 14.58 -15.11 -30.12
N ALA A 150 13.51 -15.03 -30.93
CA ALA A 150 12.41 -14.10 -30.69
C ALA A 150 11.65 -14.43 -29.39
N ARG A 151 11.43 -15.71 -29.11
CA ARG A 151 10.80 -16.17 -27.85
C ARG A 151 11.69 -15.91 -26.63
N LEU A 152 12.99 -16.17 -26.72
CA LEU A 152 13.95 -15.84 -25.67
C LEU A 152 14.02 -14.32 -25.42
N LEU A 153 13.94 -13.52 -26.48
CA LEU A 153 13.83 -12.08 -26.38
C LEU A 153 12.55 -11.67 -25.63
N VAL A 154 11.40 -12.26 -25.94
CA VAL A 154 10.15 -12.02 -25.19
C VAL A 154 10.29 -12.40 -23.71
N MET A 155 10.92 -13.53 -23.41
CA MET A 155 11.22 -13.95 -22.03
C MET A 155 12.06 -12.89 -21.31
N PHE A 156 13.15 -12.45 -21.93
CA PHE A 156 14.03 -11.42 -21.39
C PHE A 156 13.28 -10.10 -21.14
N LEU A 157 12.47 -9.66 -22.11
CA LEU A 157 11.66 -8.45 -21.96
C LEU A 157 10.61 -8.58 -20.85
N ALA A 158 9.98 -9.75 -20.70
CA ALA A 158 9.04 -10.03 -19.62
C ALA A 158 9.70 -10.01 -18.24
N PHE A 159 10.95 -10.46 -18.15
CA PHE A 159 11.77 -10.38 -16.93
C PHE A 159 12.23 -8.94 -16.63
N ALA A 160 12.72 -8.21 -17.65
CA ALA A 160 13.30 -6.89 -17.48
C ALA A 160 12.26 -5.79 -17.24
N GLN A 161 11.08 -5.88 -17.87
CA GLN A 161 10.03 -4.85 -17.78
C GLN A 161 9.61 -4.51 -16.34
N PRO A 162 9.27 -5.50 -15.48
CA PRO A 162 8.83 -5.21 -14.11
C PRO A 162 9.92 -4.55 -13.26
N LEU A 163 11.19 -4.91 -13.48
CA LEU A 163 12.34 -4.32 -12.78
C LEU A 163 12.51 -2.85 -13.15
N VAL A 164 12.55 -2.54 -14.45
CA VAL A 164 12.72 -1.16 -14.94
C VAL A 164 11.55 -0.28 -14.52
N ARG A 165 10.32 -0.77 -14.72
CA ARG A 165 9.10 -0.03 -14.35
C ARG A 165 8.98 0.15 -12.84
N GLY A 166 9.23 -0.91 -12.07
CA GLY A 166 9.18 -0.89 -10.61
C GLY A 166 10.22 0.04 -10.00
N TRP A 167 11.43 0.09 -10.56
CA TRP A 167 12.51 0.97 -10.11
C TRP A 167 12.12 2.44 -10.27
N ASN A 168 11.77 2.85 -11.50
CA ASN A 168 11.39 4.24 -11.77
C ASN A 168 10.15 4.65 -10.97
N ARG A 169 9.17 3.74 -10.82
CA ARG A 169 8.01 3.97 -9.96
C ARG A 169 8.39 4.19 -8.51
N TYR A 170 9.27 3.36 -7.96
CA TYR A 170 9.68 3.46 -6.56
C TYR A 170 10.45 4.75 -6.30
N PHE A 171 11.43 5.10 -7.13
CA PHE A 171 12.21 6.33 -6.95
C PHE A 171 11.37 7.59 -7.12
N THR A 172 10.53 7.65 -8.16
CA THR A 172 9.57 8.75 -8.33
C THR A 172 8.63 8.83 -7.14
N TRP A 173 8.16 7.68 -6.64
CA TRP A 173 7.31 7.66 -5.44
C TRP A 173 8.05 8.21 -4.22
N LEU A 174 9.31 7.85 -4.00
CA LEU A 174 10.08 8.37 -2.88
C LEU A 174 10.36 9.88 -2.98
N GLU A 175 10.60 10.36 -4.19
CA GLU A 175 10.83 11.79 -4.46
C GLU A 175 9.62 12.63 -4.08
N PHE A 176 8.43 12.20 -4.50
CA PHE A 176 7.18 12.94 -4.33
C PHE A 176 6.37 12.55 -3.08
N LYS A 177 6.67 11.43 -2.40
CA LYS A 177 6.04 11.02 -1.12
C LYS A 177 6.59 11.83 0.05
N ARG A 178 6.44 13.15 -0.05
CA ARG A 178 6.74 14.11 1.00
C ARG A 178 5.43 14.74 1.45
N THR A 179 4.85 14.23 2.54
CA THR A 179 3.89 15.02 3.29
C THR A 179 4.64 16.26 3.79
N PRO A 180 4.17 17.50 3.49
CA PRO A 180 4.91 18.70 3.86
C PRO A 180 5.23 18.69 5.36
N ARG A 181 6.49 18.96 5.72
CA ARG A 181 6.97 18.87 7.12
C ARG A 181 6.15 19.75 8.08
N GLY A 182 5.56 20.83 7.56
CA GLY A 182 4.63 21.70 8.29
C GLY A 182 3.40 20.96 8.80
N VAL A 183 2.79 20.09 8.00
CA VAL A 183 1.49 19.44 8.27
C VAL A 183 1.54 18.44 9.44
N ILE A 184 2.68 17.78 9.62
CA ILE A 184 2.92 16.86 10.76
C ILE A 184 3.31 17.63 12.03
N GLY A 185 3.81 18.87 11.88
CA GLY A 185 4.25 19.74 12.98
C GLY A 185 3.17 20.70 13.48
N THR A 186 2.17 21.03 12.66
CA THR A 186 1.01 21.81 13.07
C THR A 186 0.13 20.96 13.99
N HIS A 187 -0.18 21.49 15.16
CA HIS A 187 -1.23 20.97 16.01
C HIS A 187 -2.52 21.72 15.68
N GLU A 188 -3.62 21.00 15.46
CA GLU A 188 -4.92 21.64 15.49
C GLU A 188 -5.18 22.14 16.90
N LYS A 189 -5.62 23.40 17.01
CA LYS A 189 -6.07 23.99 18.26
C LYS A 189 -7.42 23.36 18.61
N MET A 190 -7.38 22.23 19.29
CA MET A 190 -8.54 21.70 20.00
C MET A 190 -9.01 22.76 21.02
N PRO A 191 -10.34 22.97 21.19
CA PRO A 191 -10.83 23.78 22.29
C PRO A 191 -10.28 23.23 23.61
N SER A 192 -9.66 24.10 24.40
CA SER A 192 -9.00 23.79 25.67
C SER A 192 -9.88 22.93 26.57
N GLY A 193 -9.37 21.78 27.05
CA GLY A 193 -10.00 20.97 28.10
C GLY A 193 -10.59 19.61 27.71
N LYS A 194 -10.68 19.25 26.42
CA LYS A 194 -11.30 17.97 25.99
C LYS A 194 -10.34 16.96 25.31
N ALA A 195 -9.03 17.20 25.36
CA ALA A 195 -8.04 16.25 24.84
C ALA A 195 -7.86 15.06 25.80
N GLY A 196 -8.84 14.15 25.85
CA GLY A 196 -8.75 12.96 26.69
C GLY A 196 -7.48 12.17 26.36
N ARG A 197 -6.66 11.89 27.39
CA ARG A 197 -5.62 10.84 27.37
C ARG A 197 -6.30 9.50 27.10
N GLY A 198 -6.50 9.19 25.82
CA GLY A 198 -7.19 7.98 25.37
C GLY A 198 -6.31 7.15 24.46
N ASN A 199 -6.67 5.87 24.32
CA ASN A 199 -5.98 4.94 23.45
C ASN A 199 -5.88 5.51 22.01
N LEU A 200 -4.66 5.61 21.48
CA LEU A 200 -4.40 6.09 20.11
C LEU A 200 -4.88 5.09 19.05
N ARG A 201 -5.11 3.82 19.43
CA ARG A 201 -5.52 2.76 18.51
C ARG A 201 -7.03 2.75 18.27
N ARG A 202 -7.83 3.23 19.22
CA ARG A 202 -9.30 3.21 19.15
C ARG A 202 -9.88 4.48 19.75
N ARG A 203 -10.79 5.11 19.03
CA ARG A 203 -11.59 6.26 19.44
C ARG A 203 -13.06 5.89 19.34
N ASN A 204 -13.86 6.35 20.30
CA ASN A 204 -15.29 6.11 20.35
C ASN A 204 -15.99 7.47 20.38
N TYR A 205 -16.99 7.63 19.53
CA TYR A 205 -17.76 8.86 19.37
C TYR A 205 -19.24 8.53 19.46
N TRP A 206 -19.95 9.23 20.33
CA TRP A 206 -21.38 9.07 20.55
C TRP A 206 -22.15 10.20 19.91
N SER A 207 -23.28 9.85 19.31
CA SER A 207 -24.27 10.78 18.78
C SER A 207 -25.62 10.49 19.40
N GLU A 208 -26.29 11.52 19.88
CA GLU A 208 -27.73 11.45 20.19
C GLU A 208 -28.57 11.77 18.96
N ASP A 209 -28.04 12.56 18.02
CA ASP A 209 -28.75 13.06 16.84
C ASP A 209 -28.65 12.17 15.58
N GLY A 210 -28.16 10.93 15.69
CA GLY A 210 -28.04 10.02 14.54
C GLY A 210 -26.90 10.33 13.57
N VAL A 211 -25.87 11.06 13.99
CA VAL A 211 -24.71 11.35 13.13
C VAL A 211 -23.85 10.09 12.94
N GLU A 212 -23.90 9.53 11.74
CA GLU A 212 -23.21 8.29 11.39
C GLU A 212 -21.76 8.49 10.94
N ARG A 213 -21.02 7.38 10.82
CA ARG A 213 -19.65 7.31 10.28
C ARG A 213 -19.44 8.03 8.94
N ASN A 214 -20.44 8.09 8.06
CA ASN A 214 -20.27 8.71 6.74
C ASN A 214 -20.07 10.22 6.84
N ALA A 215 -20.80 10.87 7.75
CA ALA A 215 -20.59 12.28 8.06
C ALA A 215 -19.19 12.49 8.64
N LEU A 216 -18.76 11.61 9.55
CA LEU A 216 -17.41 11.65 10.14
C LEU A 216 -16.32 11.47 9.08
N LEU A 217 -16.46 10.51 8.16
CA LEU A 217 -15.52 10.26 7.07
C LEU A 217 -15.46 11.48 6.13
N LYS A 218 -16.60 12.05 5.75
CA LYS A 218 -16.67 13.26 4.93
C LYS A 218 -15.92 14.44 5.57
N SER A 219 -16.18 14.71 6.85
CA SER A 219 -15.49 15.75 7.63
C SER A 219 -13.97 15.46 7.73
N THR A 220 -13.60 14.20 7.92
CA THR A 220 -12.19 13.76 7.94
C THR A 220 -11.51 13.99 6.59
N PHE A 221 -12.17 13.69 5.47
CA PHE A 221 -11.62 13.95 4.14
C PHE A 221 -11.40 15.45 3.90
N GLN A 222 -12.35 16.30 4.28
CA GLN A 222 -12.22 17.76 4.17
C GLN A 222 -11.00 18.27 4.95
N LEU A 223 -10.81 17.84 6.19
CA LEU A 223 -9.63 18.20 6.98
C LEU A 223 -8.31 17.70 6.36
N LEU A 224 -8.31 16.48 5.83
CA LEU A 224 -7.15 15.94 5.14
C LEU A 224 -6.80 16.75 3.87
N GLU A 225 -7.81 17.20 3.12
CA GLU A 225 -7.64 18.06 1.94
C GLU A 225 -7.21 19.48 2.32
N GLU A 226 -7.85 20.10 3.32
CA GLU A 226 -7.51 21.43 3.86
C GLU A 226 -6.03 21.51 4.28
N GLU A 227 -5.53 20.46 4.92
CA GLU A 227 -4.14 20.37 5.38
C GLU A 227 -3.18 19.76 4.34
N GLY A 228 -3.67 19.38 3.15
CA GLY A 228 -2.83 18.83 2.08
C GLY A 228 -2.20 17.47 2.37
N TRP A 229 -2.88 16.61 3.15
CA TRP A 229 -2.46 15.23 3.39
C TRP A 229 -2.60 14.37 2.13
N SER A 230 -1.62 13.51 1.90
CA SER A 230 -1.76 12.43 0.92
C SER A 230 -2.51 11.24 1.56
N TYR A 231 -3.61 10.80 0.95
CA TYR A 231 -4.40 9.66 1.43
C TYR A 231 -4.99 8.83 0.27
N SER A 232 -5.52 7.65 0.62
CA SER A 232 -6.32 6.80 -0.26
C SER A 232 -7.65 6.50 0.44
N ALA A 233 -8.76 6.60 -0.27
CA ALA A 233 -10.08 6.19 0.21
C ALA A 233 -10.42 4.74 -0.19
N ASP A 234 -11.41 4.15 0.48
CA ASP A 234 -12.03 2.90 0.04
C ASP A 234 -12.79 3.11 -1.28
N THR A 235 -12.88 2.03 -2.05
CA THR A 235 -13.65 1.94 -3.30
C THR A 235 -14.61 0.75 -3.29
N GLY A 236 -14.87 0.20 -2.10
CA GLY A 236 -15.75 -0.92 -1.81
C GLY A 236 -15.14 -2.30 -1.82
N TRP A 237 -13.82 -2.39 -1.89
CA TRP A 237 -13.09 -3.66 -1.95
C TRP A 237 -12.01 -3.76 -0.87
N LYS A 238 -11.80 -2.70 -0.09
CA LYS A 238 -10.79 -2.67 0.96
C LYS A 238 -11.44 -3.03 2.28
N GLU A 239 -10.65 -3.64 3.15
CA GLU A 239 -11.02 -3.86 4.55
C GLU A 239 -10.89 -2.57 5.40
N TRP A 240 -10.58 -1.43 4.79
CA TRP A 240 -10.32 -0.17 5.48
C TRP A 240 -10.93 1.01 4.74
N ASP A 241 -11.30 2.06 5.46
CA ASP A 241 -11.97 3.24 4.89
C ASP A 241 -10.98 4.25 4.33
N ILE A 242 -9.91 4.57 5.09
CA ILE A 242 -8.89 5.54 4.68
C ILE A 242 -7.48 5.01 4.98
N GLN A 243 -6.56 5.13 4.02
CA GLN A 243 -5.13 4.96 4.23
C GLN A 243 -4.42 6.31 4.08
N ILE A 244 -3.93 6.84 5.19
CA ILE A 244 -3.24 8.13 5.28
C ILE A 244 -1.73 7.90 5.21
N TYR A 245 -1.06 8.60 4.28
CA TYR A 245 0.40 8.52 4.12
C TYR A 245 1.06 9.55 5.02
N GLY A 246 1.88 9.07 5.96
CA GLY A 246 2.60 9.93 6.86
C GLY A 246 3.98 10.27 6.33
N ASN A 247 4.92 9.34 6.51
CA ASN A 247 6.30 9.57 6.11
C ASN A 247 6.84 8.38 5.32
N PHE A 248 8.15 8.40 5.07
CA PHE A 248 8.85 7.34 4.37
C PHE A 248 8.63 5.96 5.01
N PHE A 249 8.52 5.90 6.34
CA PHE A 249 8.51 4.67 7.12
C PHE A 249 7.10 4.17 7.49
N TRP A 250 6.12 5.07 7.56
CA TRP A 250 4.83 4.79 8.17
C TRP A 250 3.65 5.30 7.33
N SER A 251 2.61 4.48 7.30
CA SER A 251 1.26 4.87 6.92
C SER A 251 0.28 4.48 8.02
N VAL A 252 -0.84 5.19 8.11
CA VAL A 252 -1.91 4.90 9.07
C VAL A 252 -3.15 4.46 8.30
N ILE A 253 -3.69 3.33 8.69
CA ILE A 253 -4.99 2.87 8.22
C ILE A 253 -6.04 3.26 9.25
N LEU A 254 -7.12 3.86 8.78
CA LEU A 254 -8.31 4.22 9.53
C LEU A 254 -9.46 3.31 9.09
N GLN A 255 -10.14 2.73 10.08
CA GLN A 255 -11.33 1.89 9.93
C GLN A 255 -12.42 2.43 10.88
N THR A 256 -13.65 2.51 10.40
CA THR A 256 -14.81 3.03 11.12
C THR A 256 -15.93 2.01 11.14
N VAL A 257 -16.73 2.04 12.20
CA VAL A 257 -17.98 1.26 12.29
C VAL A 257 -18.96 2.05 13.15
N THR A 258 -20.24 2.07 12.77
CA THR A 258 -21.34 2.65 13.57
C THR A 258 -22.14 1.51 14.18
N GLU A 259 -22.36 1.58 15.49
CA GLU A 259 -23.28 0.72 16.25
C GLU A 259 -24.55 1.54 16.54
N TYR A 260 -25.74 1.00 16.23
CA TYR A 260 -27.02 1.69 16.47
C TYR A 260 -27.60 1.25 17.83
N HIS A 261 -28.05 2.22 18.64
CA HIS A 261 -28.47 2.01 20.04
C HIS A 261 -29.93 2.41 20.29
N GLY A 262 -30.80 2.25 19.29
CA GLY A 262 -32.23 2.58 19.38
C GLY A 262 -32.52 4.08 19.21
N GLY A 263 -33.61 4.38 18.51
CA GLY A 263 -33.91 5.76 18.09
C GLY A 263 -32.76 6.35 17.25
N PRO A 264 -32.46 7.65 17.39
CA PRO A 264 -31.33 8.29 16.69
C PRO A 264 -29.97 8.03 17.37
N LYS A 265 -29.90 7.29 18.48
CA LYS A 265 -28.64 7.12 19.21
C LYS A 265 -27.70 6.17 18.48
N CYS A 266 -26.45 6.60 18.25
CA CYS A 266 -25.45 5.76 17.63
C CYS A 266 -24.04 5.99 18.18
N LEU A 267 -23.24 4.93 18.14
CA LEU A 267 -21.85 4.91 18.59
C LEU A 267 -20.94 4.62 17.38
N THR A 268 -20.18 5.62 16.94
CA THR A 268 -19.14 5.42 15.92
C THR A 268 -17.79 5.09 16.57
N ARG A 269 -17.22 3.95 16.20
CA ARG A 269 -15.88 3.52 16.63
C ARG A 269 -14.89 3.67 15.49
N VAL A 270 -13.77 4.32 15.78
CA VAL A 270 -12.68 4.52 14.84
C VAL A 270 -11.43 3.80 15.32
N ARG A 271 -10.84 2.97 14.47
CA ARG A 271 -9.62 2.22 14.73
C ARG A 271 -8.49 2.71 13.84
N LEU A 272 -7.36 3.03 14.46
CA LEU A 272 -6.13 3.45 13.79
C LEU A 272 -5.05 2.37 13.88
N ARG A 273 -4.64 1.81 12.73
CA ARG A 273 -3.58 0.79 12.63
C ARG A 273 -2.37 1.35 11.88
N TYR A 274 -1.17 0.92 12.27
CA TYR A 274 0.01 1.20 11.46
C TYR A 274 0.03 0.24 10.28
N ARG A 275 0.45 0.73 9.12
CA ARG A 275 0.84 -0.08 7.98
C ARG A 275 2.31 0.18 7.69
N PHE A 276 3.11 -0.87 7.81
CA PHE A 276 4.53 -0.82 7.48
C PHE A 276 4.70 -0.56 5.99
N VAL A 277 5.60 0.36 5.66
CA VAL A 277 6.06 0.59 4.30
C VAL A 277 7.19 -0.40 4.02
N THR A 278 7.30 -0.87 2.77
CA THR A 278 8.33 -1.83 2.33
C THR A 278 9.73 -1.41 2.78
N THR A 279 10.05 -0.12 2.74
CA THR A 279 11.39 0.36 3.12
C THR A 279 11.70 0.17 4.60
N THR A 280 10.71 0.31 5.48
CA THR A 280 10.87 -0.01 6.91
C THR A 280 11.20 -1.48 7.07
N VAL A 281 10.50 -2.36 6.35
CA VAL A 281 10.77 -3.80 6.38
C VAL A 281 12.19 -4.08 5.90
N ILE A 282 12.61 -3.55 4.74
CA ILE A 282 13.94 -3.75 4.17
C ILE A 282 15.05 -3.29 5.13
N ILE A 283 14.94 -2.08 5.70
CA ILE A 283 15.96 -1.56 6.61
C ILE A 283 16.05 -2.40 7.89
N ASN A 284 14.90 -2.81 8.47
CA ASN A 284 14.92 -3.67 9.65
C ASN A 284 15.52 -5.05 9.32
N LEU A 285 15.22 -5.62 8.16
CA LEU A 285 15.83 -6.88 7.71
C LEU A 285 17.35 -6.75 7.56
N LEU A 286 17.85 -5.66 6.97
CA LEU A 286 19.29 -5.40 6.84
C LEU A 286 19.99 -5.32 8.21
N PHE A 287 19.41 -4.61 9.19
CA PHE A 287 19.96 -4.55 10.54
C PHE A 287 19.91 -5.91 11.24
N LEU A 288 18.80 -6.64 11.15
CA LEU A 288 18.69 -7.98 11.73
C LEU A 288 19.71 -8.96 11.11
N ALA A 289 19.89 -8.91 9.79
CA ALA A 289 20.93 -9.67 9.10
C ALA A 289 22.33 -9.36 9.60
N MET A 290 22.65 -8.07 9.78
CA MET A 290 23.95 -7.64 10.30
C MET A 290 24.18 -8.13 11.73
N ILE A 291 23.15 -8.10 12.58
CA ILE A 291 23.22 -8.60 13.96
C ILE A 291 23.46 -10.11 13.96
N ILE A 292 22.68 -10.87 13.19
CA ILE A 292 22.83 -12.34 13.06
C ILE A 292 24.23 -12.70 12.53
N TYR A 293 24.72 -11.99 11.52
CA TYR A 293 26.06 -12.20 10.97
C TYR A 293 27.15 -11.96 12.01
N ARG A 294 27.05 -10.91 12.83
CA ARG A 294 28.02 -10.62 13.89
C ARG A 294 27.99 -11.69 14.98
N ASP A 295 26.80 -12.07 15.42
CA ASP A 295 26.59 -13.08 16.45
C ASP A 295 27.22 -14.43 16.05
N LEU A 296 26.96 -14.88 14.81
CA LEU A 296 27.51 -16.14 14.29
C LEU A 296 29.03 -16.16 14.12
N ASN A 297 29.67 -15.02 13.80
CA ASN A 297 31.12 -14.97 13.57
C ASN A 297 31.94 -14.65 14.82
N SER A 298 31.36 -13.90 15.77
CA SER A 298 32.09 -13.44 16.96
C SER A 298 31.66 -14.13 18.25
N GLY A 299 30.53 -14.86 18.24
CA GLY A 299 29.98 -15.55 19.40
C GLY A 299 29.47 -14.64 20.52
N ASN A 300 29.54 -13.32 20.31
CA ASN A 300 29.16 -12.30 21.29
C ASN A 300 28.23 -11.27 20.65
N VAL A 301 27.26 -10.80 21.44
CA VAL A 301 26.36 -9.72 21.02
C VAL A 301 27.14 -8.40 20.97
N ASP A 302 27.43 -7.91 19.77
CA ASP A 302 28.14 -6.65 19.59
C ASP A 302 27.24 -5.44 19.85
N LEU A 303 27.45 -4.80 20.99
CA LEU A 303 26.77 -3.57 21.39
C LEU A 303 26.92 -2.44 20.36
N ARG A 304 28.00 -2.44 19.55
CA ARG A 304 28.22 -1.42 18.51
C ARG A 304 27.21 -1.48 17.37
N VAL A 305 26.58 -2.64 17.15
CA VAL A 305 25.49 -2.81 16.17
C VAL A 305 24.13 -2.67 16.85
N LEU A 306 24.00 -3.20 18.06
CA LEU A 306 22.75 -3.19 18.82
C LEU A 306 22.32 -1.77 19.22
N ILE A 307 23.25 -0.93 19.69
CA ILE A 307 22.95 0.43 20.16
C ILE A 307 22.42 1.31 19.00
N PRO A 308 23.09 1.43 17.84
CA PRO A 308 22.55 2.19 16.71
C PRO A 308 21.20 1.65 16.23
N TYR A 309 21.02 0.32 16.21
CA TYR A 309 19.74 -0.27 15.85
C TYR A 309 18.63 0.06 16.86
N GLY A 310 18.92 0.01 18.16
CA GLY A 310 18.00 0.42 19.22
C GLY A 310 17.60 1.89 19.12
N ILE A 311 18.56 2.78 18.86
CA ILE A 311 18.30 4.21 18.59
C ILE A 311 17.42 4.37 17.35
N PHE A 312 17.70 3.63 16.27
CA PHE A 312 16.90 3.64 15.06
C PHE A 312 15.46 3.15 15.30
N LEU A 313 15.27 2.08 16.08
CA LEU A 313 13.95 1.58 16.47
C LEU A 313 13.19 2.60 17.33
N LEU A 314 13.87 3.27 18.27
CA LEU A 314 13.27 4.34 19.07
C LEU A 314 12.86 5.53 18.20
N PHE A 315 13.71 5.93 17.25
CA PHE A 315 13.41 6.95 16.25
C PHE A 315 12.17 6.57 15.42
N LEU A 316 12.12 5.33 14.92
CA LEU A 316 11.00 4.81 14.16
C LEU A 316 9.71 4.83 14.99
N TRP A 317 9.76 4.37 16.24
CA TRP A 317 8.62 4.31 17.15
C TRP A 317 8.08 5.69 17.55
N THR A 318 8.96 6.63 17.88
CA THR A 318 8.57 8.01 18.24
C THR A 318 7.89 8.71 17.06
N ARG A 319 8.42 8.56 15.84
CA ARG A 319 7.82 9.10 14.61
C ARG A 319 6.48 8.44 14.28
N ALA A 320 6.35 7.12 14.46
CA ALA A 320 5.09 6.42 14.27
C ALA A 320 4.01 6.94 15.24
N ARG A 321 4.36 7.07 16.53
CA ARG A 321 3.45 7.59 17.54
C ARG A 321 3.02 9.02 17.26
N ARG A 322 3.95 9.89 16.84
CA ARG A 322 3.62 11.28 16.46
C ARG A 322 2.63 11.32 15.29
N LEU A 323 2.87 10.53 14.25
CA LEU A 323 1.98 10.43 13.11
C LEU A 323 0.57 9.94 13.50
N LYS A 324 0.48 8.86 14.27
CA LYS A 324 -0.83 8.34 14.71
C LYS A 324 -1.56 9.32 15.62
N ARG A 325 -0.83 10.04 16.48
CA ARG A 325 -1.41 11.08 17.33
C ARG A 325 -2.01 12.19 16.47
N ARG A 326 -1.29 12.64 15.44
CA ARG A 326 -1.78 13.67 14.52
C ARG A 326 -3.03 13.22 13.76
N VAL A 327 -3.04 12.01 13.24
CA VAL A 327 -4.23 11.43 12.59
C VAL A 327 -5.40 11.32 13.58
N ALA A 328 -5.15 10.95 14.84
CA ALA A 328 -6.18 10.91 15.86
C ALA A 328 -6.73 12.30 16.21
N GLU A 329 -5.88 13.34 16.20
CA GLU A 329 -6.29 14.74 16.39
C GLU A 329 -7.24 15.18 15.27
N ILE A 330 -6.91 14.90 14.00
CA ILE A 330 -7.78 15.21 12.85
C ILE A 330 -9.15 14.54 12.99
N VAL A 331 -9.20 13.26 13.38
CA VAL A 331 -10.48 12.56 13.59
C VAL A 331 -11.24 13.15 14.78
N ASP A 332 -10.55 13.52 15.86
CA ASP A 332 -11.17 14.17 17.02
C ASP A 332 -11.76 15.54 16.63
N VAL A 333 -11.09 16.32 15.78
CA VAL A 333 -11.59 17.60 15.25
C VAL A 333 -12.75 17.40 14.28
N ALA A 334 -12.65 16.40 13.38
CA ALA A 334 -13.73 16.03 12.46
C ALA A 334 -15.01 15.68 13.23
N ALA A 335 -14.87 14.92 14.32
CA ALA A 335 -15.97 14.54 15.20
C ALA A 335 -16.54 15.75 15.94
N TYR A 336 -15.68 16.62 16.46
CA TYR A 336 -16.10 17.85 17.14
C TYR A 336 -16.88 18.80 16.22
N ARG A 337 -16.45 18.98 14.95
CA ARG A 337 -17.18 19.76 13.94
C ARG A 337 -18.61 19.26 13.70
N LEU A 338 -18.87 17.97 14.00
CA LEU A 338 -20.16 17.32 13.83
C LEU A 338 -20.95 17.18 15.14
N GLY A 339 -20.49 17.77 16.24
CA GLY A 339 -21.15 17.67 17.55
C GLY A 339 -21.00 16.31 18.23
N LEU A 340 -20.21 15.39 17.67
CA LEU A 340 -20.02 14.06 18.24
C LEU A 340 -19.26 14.12 19.57
N GLN A 341 -19.77 13.43 20.58
CA GLN A 341 -19.17 13.40 21.90
C GLN A 341 -18.14 12.27 22.00
N ARG A 342 -16.90 12.62 22.36
CA ARG A 342 -15.84 11.62 22.54
C ARG A 342 -16.00 10.89 23.87
N ILE A 343 -16.12 9.57 23.84
CA ILE A 343 -16.29 8.73 25.04
C ILE A 343 -15.06 7.85 25.27
N GLY A 344 -14.70 7.65 26.55
CA GLY A 344 -13.68 6.68 26.98
C GLY A 344 -14.13 5.23 26.82
N LYS A 345 -13.23 4.25 27.04
CA LYS A 345 -13.59 2.82 26.92
C LYS A 345 -14.67 2.40 27.93
N ARG A 346 -14.55 2.82 29.20
CA ARG A 346 -15.54 2.52 30.25
C ARG A 346 -16.87 3.23 29.99
N GLY A 347 -16.84 4.53 29.73
CA GLY A 347 -18.06 5.28 29.39
C GLY A 347 -18.80 4.75 28.15
N ALA A 348 -18.09 4.13 27.20
CA ALA A 348 -18.75 3.51 26.05
C ALA A 348 -19.51 2.23 26.45
N GLU A 349 -19.07 1.48 27.47
CA GLU A 349 -19.81 0.34 27.99
C GLU A 349 -20.98 0.81 28.89
N ASP A 350 -20.81 1.92 29.59
CA ASP A 350 -21.83 2.51 30.47
C ASP A 350 -22.99 3.18 29.70
N VAL A 351 -22.73 3.78 28.54
CA VAL A 351 -23.76 4.42 27.69
C VAL A 351 -24.56 3.41 26.86
N ILE A 352 -24.01 2.20 26.67
CA ILE A 352 -24.69 1.11 25.95
C ILE A 352 -25.66 0.34 26.86
N ARG A 353 -25.39 0.32 28.16
CA ARG A 353 -26.30 -0.20 29.18
C ARG A 353 -27.43 0.79 29.45
#